data_AF-A0A4Q1F8L1-F1
#
_entry.id   AF-A0A4Q1F8L1-F1
#
_cell.length_a   1.000
_cell.length_b   1.000
_cell.length_c   1.000
_cell.angle_alpha   90.00
_cell.angle_beta   90.00
_cell.angle_gamma   90.00
#
_symmetry.space_group_name_H-M   'P 1'
#
loop_
_entity.id
_entity.type
_entity.pdbx_description
1 polymer ?
#
loop_
_entity_poly.entity_id
_entity_poly.type
_entity_poly.pdbx_seq_one_letter_code
_entity_poly.pdbx_strand_id
1 'polypeptide(L)'
;MILHKMESNLSLSDFRTRLQNSTEIGSLKVNLSRFRLFPIFGGVKPFYGLFDDTSFRLTINSAASPTIFIVRGNYKNINNRINVNYVVEENSKFQLLWTQYSPVVFLIFINIFFLFIGRGLRRATTIVSLFLLIVIFYSRWKEERKRKKLEQKFIRIFEIK
;
A
#
# COMPACT_ATOMS: atom_id res chain seq x y z
N MET A 1 -10.60 -6.54 7.87
CA MET A 1 -9.34 -7.25 7.54
C MET A 1 -9.76 -8.61 7.00
N ILE A 2 -9.42 -8.95 5.75
CA ILE A 2 -9.83 -10.22 5.12
C ILE A 2 -8.60 -11.13 5.09
N LEU A 3 -8.72 -12.31 5.68
CA LEU A 3 -7.68 -13.35 5.60
C LEU A 3 -7.88 -14.14 4.32
N HIS A 4 -6.88 -14.13 3.45
CA HIS A 4 -6.84 -14.95 2.26
C HIS A 4 -6.07 -16.23 2.57
N LYS A 5 -6.68 -17.37 2.27
CA LYS A 5 -6.07 -18.70 2.34
C LYS A 5 -6.02 -19.25 0.92
N MET A 6 -4.81 -19.35 0.37
CA MET A 6 -4.58 -19.69 -1.02
C MET A 6 -3.40 -20.66 -1.16
N GLU A 7 -3.33 -21.35 -2.28
CA GLU A 7 -2.26 -22.31 -2.58
C GLU A 7 -1.27 -21.72 -3.59
N SER A 8 0.02 -21.87 -3.36
CA SER A 8 1.05 -21.59 -4.37
C SER A 8 1.40 -22.87 -5.12
N ASN A 9 1.58 -22.76 -6.45
CA ASN A 9 2.03 -23.89 -7.28
C ASN A 9 3.53 -24.22 -7.09
N LEU A 10 4.24 -23.47 -6.24
CA LEU A 10 5.68 -23.58 -6.04
C LEU A 10 6.04 -24.62 -4.98
N SER A 11 7.20 -25.26 -5.16
CA SER A 11 7.85 -26.04 -4.10
C SER A 11 8.38 -25.11 -3.01
N LEU A 12 8.60 -25.64 -1.79
CA LEU A 12 9.10 -24.86 -0.65
C LEU A 12 10.42 -24.15 -0.95
N SER A 13 11.35 -24.85 -1.61
CA SER A 13 12.65 -24.29 -2.01
C SER A 13 12.50 -23.19 -3.06
N ASP A 14 11.63 -23.38 -4.05
CA ASP A 14 11.40 -22.37 -5.09
C ASP A 14 10.75 -21.13 -4.53
N PHE A 15 9.77 -21.30 -3.63
CA PHE A 15 9.09 -20.19 -2.97
C PHE A 15 10.06 -19.35 -2.13
N ARG A 16 10.94 -20.00 -1.35
CA ARG A 16 11.98 -19.32 -0.57
C ARG A 16 13.00 -18.60 -1.45
N THR A 17 13.44 -19.26 -2.53
CA THR A 17 14.37 -18.67 -3.50
C THR A 17 13.73 -17.46 -4.18
N ARG A 18 12.45 -17.53 -4.55
CA ARG A 18 11.70 -16.39 -5.08
C ARG A 18 11.52 -15.29 -4.05
N LEU A 19 11.23 -15.61 -2.78
CA LEU A 19 11.18 -14.61 -1.71
C LEU A 19 12.50 -13.83 -1.62
N GLN A 20 13.63 -14.53 -1.61
CA GLN A 20 14.97 -13.94 -1.51
C GLN A 20 15.33 -13.10 -2.75
N ASN A 21 15.01 -13.60 -3.94
CA ASN A 21 15.32 -12.91 -5.20
C ASN A 21 14.40 -11.71 -5.46
N SER A 22 13.14 -11.78 -4.99
CA SER A 22 12.13 -10.74 -5.20
C SER A 22 12.06 -9.69 -4.10
N THR A 23 12.67 -9.95 -2.93
CA THR A 23 12.61 -9.07 -1.76
C THR A 23 13.97 -8.45 -1.43
N GLU A 24 13.98 -7.13 -1.30
CA GLU A 24 15.07 -6.39 -0.67
C GLU A 24 14.83 -6.35 0.85
N ILE A 25 15.81 -6.83 1.61
CA ILE A 25 15.70 -6.98 3.07
C ILE A 25 15.82 -5.61 3.72
N GLY A 26 14.81 -5.21 4.51
CA GLY A 26 14.89 -3.97 5.25
C GLY A 26 13.70 -3.68 6.14
N SER A 27 13.85 -2.67 7.01
CA SER A 27 12.83 -2.35 8.02
C SER A 27 11.62 -1.64 7.42
N LEU A 28 10.45 -2.25 7.59
CA LEU A 28 9.15 -1.68 7.22
C LEU A 28 8.64 -0.60 8.18
N LYS A 29 9.33 -0.37 9.31
CA LYS A 29 8.97 0.71 10.24
C LYS A 29 8.92 2.02 9.48
N VAL A 30 7.80 2.71 9.65
CA VAL A 30 7.50 4.02 9.04
C VAL A 30 8.60 4.99 9.39
N ASN A 31 9.62 5.06 8.55
CA ASN A 31 10.52 6.19 8.57
C ASN A 31 9.75 7.30 7.87
N LEU A 32 9.33 8.31 8.64
CA LEU A 32 8.82 9.60 8.14
C LEU A 32 9.79 10.30 7.17
N SER A 33 10.99 9.75 6.99
CA SER A 33 11.82 10.00 5.82
C SER A 33 11.02 9.65 4.57
N ARG A 34 10.38 10.66 3.98
CA ARG A 34 9.75 10.69 2.65
C ARG A 34 10.68 10.20 1.52
N PHE A 35 11.92 9.85 1.86
CA PHE A 35 12.96 9.30 1.02
C PHE A 35 13.67 8.19 1.80
N ARG A 36 13.36 6.92 1.55
CA ARG A 36 14.35 5.83 1.71
C ARG A 36 14.62 5.34 0.29
N LEU A 37 15.71 5.81 -0.28
CA LEU A 37 17.04 5.16 -0.28
C LEU A 37 16.99 3.93 -1.17
N PHE A 38 17.07 4.22 -2.46
CA PHE A 38 17.34 3.27 -3.52
C PHE A 38 18.63 2.49 -3.22
N PRO A 39 18.74 1.22 -3.61
CA PRO A 39 20.05 0.67 -3.91
C PRO A 39 20.64 1.48 -5.06
N ILE A 40 21.78 2.14 -4.81
CA ILE A 40 22.53 2.93 -5.82
C ILE A 40 23.08 2.00 -6.93
N PHE A 41 23.10 0.68 -6.70
CA PHE A 41 23.55 -0.34 -7.64
C PHE A 41 22.73 -1.64 -7.49
N GLY A 42 22.22 -2.15 -8.61
CA GLY A 42 21.49 -3.43 -8.70
C GLY A 42 20.04 -3.29 -9.16
N GLY A 43 19.54 -4.29 -9.90
CA GLY A 43 18.16 -4.31 -10.41
C GLY A 43 17.13 -4.12 -9.29
N VAL A 44 16.13 -3.27 -9.52
CA VAL A 44 15.12 -2.93 -8.50
C VAL A 44 14.28 -4.17 -8.18
N LYS A 45 14.54 -4.79 -7.03
CA LYS A 45 13.73 -5.92 -6.55
C LYS A 45 12.27 -5.49 -6.39
N PRO A 46 11.30 -6.32 -6.78
CA PRO A 46 9.89 -5.94 -6.83
C PRO A 46 9.27 -5.65 -5.46
N PHE A 47 9.80 -6.25 -4.38
CA PHE A 47 9.35 -6.09 -3.01
C PHE A 47 10.46 -5.61 -2.07
N TYR A 48 10.03 -4.98 -0.98
CA TYR A 48 10.87 -4.58 0.14
C TYR A 48 10.24 -5.08 1.44
N GLY A 49 11.04 -5.57 2.38
CA GLY A 49 10.54 -5.95 3.69
C GLY A 49 11.35 -7.03 4.39
N LEU A 50 10.67 -7.81 5.23
CA LEU A 50 11.28 -8.87 6.04
C LEU A 50 10.53 -10.17 5.81
N PHE A 51 11.25 -11.28 5.78
CA PHE A 51 10.66 -12.60 5.75
C PHE A 51 11.55 -13.57 6.52
N ASP A 52 10.90 -14.59 7.05
CA ASP A 52 11.49 -15.68 7.81
C ASP A 52 11.07 -17.02 7.17
N ASP A 53 11.41 -18.12 7.84
CA ASP A 53 11.09 -19.47 7.38
C ASP A 53 9.60 -19.81 7.35
N THR A 54 8.77 -19.02 8.04
CA THR A 54 7.33 -19.26 8.18
C THR A 54 6.45 -18.05 7.90
N SER A 55 7.02 -16.85 7.92
CA SER A 55 6.29 -15.58 7.86
C SER A 55 6.95 -14.59 6.93
N PHE A 56 6.16 -13.68 6.38
CA PHE A 56 6.66 -12.59 5.56
C PHE A 56 5.85 -11.33 5.82
N ARG A 57 6.52 -10.20 5.60
CA ARG A 57 5.94 -8.88 5.64
C ARG A 57 6.60 -8.06 4.53
N LEU A 58 5.85 -7.78 3.48
CA LEU A 58 6.37 -7.26 2.22
C LEU A 58 5.57 -6.04 1.76
N THR A 59 6.23 -5.09 1.12
CA THR A 59 5.59 -3.96 0.41
C THR A 59 6.18 -3.82 -0.99
N ILE A 60 5.50 -3.07 -1.88
CA ILE A 60 6.05 -2.76 -3.21
C ILE A 60 7.30 -1.88 -3.03
N ASN A 61 8.38 -2.21 -3.73
CA ASN A 61 9.48 -1.27 -3.89
C ASN A 61 9.06 -0.13 -4.84
N SER A 62 8.99 1.11 -4.36
CA SER A 62 8.57 2.27 -5.16
C SER A 62 9.45 3.49 -4.92
N ALA A 63 10.03 3.97 -6.01
CA ALA A 63 10.81 5.20 -6.11
C ALA A 63 10.02 6.47 -5.77
N ALA A 64 8.74 6.48 -6.13
CA ALA A 64 7.99 7.72 -6.36
C ALA A 64 7.07 8.10 -5.20
N SER A 65 6.71 7.16 -4.32
CA SER A 65 5.82 7.47 -3.19
C SER A 65 5.92 6.44 -2.07
N PRO A 66 5.78 6.86 -0.80
CA PRO A 66 5.68 5.94 0.32
C PRO A 66 4.52 4.96 0.11
N THR A 67 4.79 3.68 0.37
CA THR A 67 3.80 2.61 0.26
C THR A 67 3.03 2.46 1.56
N ILE A 68 1.71 2.61 1.44
CA ILE A 68 0.78 2.60 2.57
C ILE A 68 0.38 1.16 2.92
N PHE A 69 0.48 0.23 1.97
CA PHE A 69 0.04 -1.17 2.13
C PHE A 69 1.21 -2.15 2.25
N ILE A 70 0.98 -3.19 3.02
CA ILE A 70 1.86 -4.32 3.27
C ILE A 70 1.07 -5.61 3.08
N VAL A 71 1.68 -6.59 2.43
CA VAL A 71 1.22 -7.97 2.49
C VAL A 71 1.95 -8.64 3.65
N ARG A 72 1.21 -9.05 4.66
CA ARG A 72 1.72 -9.83 5.78
C ARG A 72 1.06 -11.19 5.76
N GLY A 73 1.85 -12.23 5.97
CA GLY A 73 1.32 -13.57 5.96
C GLY A 73 2.28 -14.62 6.46
N ASN A 74 1.78 -15.84 6.51
CA ASN A 74 2.51 -17.03 6.87
C ASN A 74 2.37 -18.05 5.75
N TYR A 75 3.38 -18.91 5.59
CA TYR A 75 3.33 -19.99 4.62
C TYR A 75 3.73 -21.31 5.28
N LYS A 76 3.08 -22.40 4.86
CA LYS A 76 3.36 -23.77 5.34
C LYS A 76 3.28 -24.76 4.19
N ASN A 77 4.16 -25.75 4.21
CA ASN A 77 4.06 -26.89 3.30
C ASN A 77 3.02 -27.89 3.85
N ILE A 78 1.99 -28.18 3.07
CA ILE A 78 0.97 -29.19 3.36
C ILE A 78 0.85 -30.05 2.10
N ASN A 79 1.10 -31.35 2.22
CA ASN A 79 0.97 -32.32 1.12
C ASN A 79 1.74 -31.91 -0.15
N ASN A 80 3.00 -31.48 0.01
CA ASN A 80 3.89 -31.07 -1.08
C ASN A 80 3.43 -29.79 -1.83
N ARG A 81 2.51 -29.02 -1.25
CA ARG A 81 2.04 -27.73 -1.75
C ARG A 81 2.18 -26.66 -0.66
N ILE A 82 2.42 -25.42 -1.07
CA ILE A 82 2.52 -24.31 -0.11
C ILE A 82 1.17 -23.65 0.07
N ASN A 83 0.65 -23.74 1.28
CA ASN A 83 -0.47 -22.91 1.71
C ASN A 83 0.05 -21.56 2.19
N VAL A 84 -0.39 -20.50 1.52
CA VAL A 84 -0.06 -19.11 1.83
C VAL A 84 -1.30 -18.46 2.46
N ASN A 85 -1.17 -18.12 3.74
CA ASN A 85 -2.17 -17.34 4.47
C ASN A 85 -1.68 -15.90 4.55
N TYR A 86 -2.35 -14.98 3.87
CA TYR A 86 -1.92 -13.59 3.86
C TYR A 86 -3.06 -12.62 4.02
N VAL A 87 -2.69 -11.42 4.45
CA VAL A 87 -3.56 -10.26 4.56
C VAL A 87 -2.86 -9.07 3.98
N VAL A 88 -3.61 -8.25 3.24
CA VAL A 88 -3.17 -6.93 2.85
C VAL A 88 -3.61 -5.94 3.92
N GLU A 89 -2.65 -5.45 4.70
CA GLU A 89 -2.85 -4.49 5.78
C GLU A 89 -2.15 -3.16 5.48
N GLU A 90 -2.52 -2.13 6.20
CA GLU A 90 -1.86 -0.84 6.12
C GLU A 90 -0.63 -0.81 7.02
N ASN A 91 0.44 -0.19 6.56
CA ASN A 91 1.65 0.02 7.35
C ASN A 91 1.42 1.04 8.48
N SER A 92 0.62 2.07 8.21
CA SER A 92 0.35 3.17 9.15
C SER A 92 -1.11 3.59 9.11
N LYS A 93 -1.81 3.35 10.22
CA LYS A 93 -3.20 3.82 10.42
C LYS A 93 -3.28 5.34 10.31
N PHE A 94 -2.27 6.08 10.78
CA PHE A 94 -2.24 7.54 10.70
C PHE A 94 -2.13 8.04 9.25
N GLN A 95 -1.35 7.37 8.41
CA GLN A 95 -1.19 7.76 7.02
C GLN A 95 -2.48 7.52 6.22
N LEU A 96 -3.20 6.42 6.50
CA LEU A 96 -4.53 6.20 5.94
C LEU A 96 -5.51 7.27 6.41
N LEU A 97 -5.62 7.48 7.74
CA LEU A 97 -6.54 8.48 8.29
C LEU A 97 -6.29 9.86 7.67
N TRP A 98 -5.04 10.28 7.57
CA TRP A 98 -4.70 11.54 6.92
C TRP A 98 -5.09 11.57 5.44
N THR A 99 -4.80 10.51 4.68
CA THR A 99 -5.11 10.48 3.23
C THR A 99 -6.61 10.40 2.95
N GLN A 100 -7.37 9.72 3.80
CA GLN A 100 -8.82 9.57 3.70
C GLN A 100 -9.59 10.81 4.17
N TYR A 101 -9.17 11.42 5.29
CA TYR A 101 -9.92 12.52 5.92
C TYR A 101 -9.38 13.92 5.59
N SER A 102 -8.11 14.08 5.17
CA SER A 102 -7.58 15.41 4.85
C SER A 102 -8.41 16.16 3.80
N PRO A 103 -8.93 15.54 2.72
CA PRO A 103 -9.73 16.27 1.75
C PRO A 103 -11.07 16.77 2.33
N VAL A 104 -11.64 16.05 3.30
CA VAL A 104 -12.85 16.46 4.02
C VAL A 104 -12.55 17.61 4.97
N VAL A 105 -11.43 17.54 5.69
CA VAL A 105 -10.97 18.65 6.55
C VAL A 105 -10.72 19.91 5.72
N PHE A 106 -10.09 19.78 4.55
CA PHE A 106 -9.92 20.90 3.61
C PHE A 106 -11.25 21.47 3.12
N LEU A 107 -12.24 20.62 2.84
CA LEU A 107 -13.58 21.06 2.45
C LEU A 107 -14.22 21.91 3.54
N ILE A 108 -14.19 21.46 4.80
CA ILE A 108 -14.74 22.21 5.93
C ILE A 108 -13.97 23.53 6.11
N PHE A 109 -12.65 23.48 6.11
CA PHE A 109 -11.79 24.65 6.30
C PHE A 109 -12.03 25.72 5.23
N ILE A 110 -12.10 25.31 3.96
CA ILE A 110 -12.36 26.22 2.83
C ILE A 110 -13.75 26.84 2.93
N ASN A 111 -14.77 26.06 3.30
CA ASN A 111 -16.11 26.59 3.48
C ASN A 111 -16.16 27.64 4.61
N ILE A 112 -15.50 27.38 5.74
CA ILE A 112 -15.35 28.35 6.84
C ILE A 112 -14.61 29.62 6.35
N PHE A 113 -13.49 29.46 5.64
CA PHE A 113 -12.73 30.58 5.10
C PHE A 113 -13.58 31.50 4.21
N PHE A 114 -14.37 30.94 3.30
CA PHE A 114 -15.25 31.73 2.44
C PHE A 114 -16.44 32.36 3.17
N LEU A 115 -16.93 31.76 4.26
CA LEU A 115 -17.99 32.35 5.10
C LEU A 115 -17.51 33.60 5.84
N PHE A 116 -16.29 33.58 6.38
CA PHE A 116 -15.79 34.67 7.22
C PHE A 116 -14.98 35.72 6.45
N ILE A 117 -14.15 35.31 5.49
CA ILE A 117 -13.16 36.19 4.82
C ILE A 117 -13.58 36.47 3.37
N GLY A 118 -14.02 35.45 2.63
CA GLY A 118 -14.35 35.54 1.21
C GLY A 118 -15.79 36.01 0.88
N ARG A 119 -16.38 36.91 1.69
CA ARG A 119 -17.77 37.35 1.53
C ARG A 119 -18.01 37.96 0.14
N GLY A 120 -18.73 37.23 -0.72
CA GLY A 120 -19.10 37.67 -2.07
C GLY A 120 -18.74 36.68 -3.20
N LEU A 121 -17.83 35.73 -2.98
CA LEU A 121 -17.38 34.77 -4.00
C LEU A 121 -18.20 33.46 -4.02
N ARG A 122 -19.55 33.56 -4.06
CA ARG A 122 -20.45 32.38 -4.08
C ARG A 122 -20.19 31.43 -5.27
N ARG A 123 -19.72 31.95 -6.40
CA ARG A 123 -19.37 31.10 -7.56
C ARG A 123 -18.07 30.32 -7.32
N ALA A 124 -17.08 30.93 -6.66
CA ALA A 124 -15.81 30.27 -6.37
C ALA A 124 -15.97 29.17 -5.32
N THR A 125 -16.80 29.38 -4.29
CA THR A 125 -17.10 28.35 -3.27
C THR A 125 -17.66 27.07 -3.87
N THR A 126 -18.57 27.20 -4.84
CA THR A 126 -19.21 26.04 -5.49
C THR A 126 -18.21 25.28 -6.35
N ILE A 127 -17.38 25.99 -7.13
CA ILE A 127 -16.33 25.38 -7.97
C ILE A 127 -15.30 24.64 -7.11
N VAL A 128 -14.82 25.27 -6.03
CA VAL A 128 -13.83 24.65 -5.14
C VAL A 128 -14.43 23.44 -4.41
N SER A 129 -15.67 23.52 -3.95
CA SER A 129 -16.34 22.40 -3.29
C SER A 129 -16.52 21.21 -4.24
N LEU A 130 -16.92 21.45 -5.48
CA LEU A 130 -17.03 20.41 -6.51
C LEU A 130 -15.67 19.78 -6.82
N PHE A 131 -14.62 20.60 -6.94
CA PHE A 131 -13.26 20.13 -7.12
C PHE A 131 -12.80 19.23 -5.96
N LEU A 132 -13.07 19.63 -4.71
CA LEU A 132 -12.72 18.83 -3.54
C LEU A 132 -13.47 17.50 -3.47
N LEU A 133 -14.74 17.45 -3.91
CA LEU A 133 -15.47 16.18 -4.04
C LEU A 133 -14.79 15.23 -5.03
N ILE A 134 -14.32 15.75 -6.17
CA ILE A 134 -13.56 14.97 -7.15
C ILE A 134 -12.24 14.49 -6.53
N VAL A 135 -11.54 15.35 -5.79
CA VAL A 135 -10.29 14.98 -5.10
C VAL A 135 -10.52 13.90 -4.04
N ILE A 136 -11.60 13.98 -3.26
CA ILE A 136 -11.99 12.94 -2.28
C ILE A 136 -12.16 11.60 -3.00
N PHE A 137 -12.95 11.57 -4.07
CA PHE A 137 -13.21 10.34 -4.81
C PHE A 137 -11.93 9.78 -5.45
N TYR A 138 -11.14 10.65 -6.08
CA TYR A 138 -9.87 10.28 -6.70
C TYR A 138 -8.86 9.74 -5.67
N SER A 139 -8.79 10.34 -4.48
CA SER A 139 -7.91 9.88 -3.39
C SER A 139 -8.23 8.43 -3.02
N ARG A 140 -9.52 8.15 -2.73
CA ARG A 140 -9.97 6.78 -2.37
C ARG A 140 -9.74 5.79 -3.50
N TRP A 141 -10.04 6.18 -4.74
CA TRP A 141 -9.83 5.31 -5.90
C TRP A 141 -8.34 4.99 -6.12
N LYS A 142 -7.46 5.98 -5.96
CA LYS A 142 -6.00 5.81 -6.09
C LYS A 142 -5.43 4.87 -5.03
N GLU A 143 -5.89 4.97 -3.79
CA GLU A 143 -5.49 4.06 -2.70
C GLU A 143 -5.90 2.62 -2.99
N GLU A 144 -7.14 2.41 -3.41
CA GLU A 144 -7.66 1.08 -3.75
C GLU A 144 -6.86 0.44 -4.91
N ARG A 145 -6.48 1.24 -5.91
CA ARG A 145 -5.61 0.80 -7.01
C ARG A 145 -4.21 0.42 -6.52
N LYS A 146 -3.64 1.14 -5.55
CA LYS A 146 -2.34 0.78 -4.95
C LYS A 146 -2.43 -0.55 -4.20
N ARG A 147 -3.51 -0.78 -3.44
CA ARG A 147 -3.77 -2.04 -2.74
C ARG A 147 -3.84 -3.21 -3.70
N LYS A 148 -4.70 -3.11 -4.73
CA LYS A 148 -4.85 -4.14 -5.76
C LYS A 148 -3.55 -4.41 -6.52
N LYS A 149 -2.77 -3.38 -6.83
CA LYS A 149 -1.48 -3.53 -7.52
C LYS A 149 -0.46 -4.32 -6.68
N LEU A 150 -0.42 -4.09 -5.36
CA LEU A 150 0.43 -4.86 -4.43
C LEU A 150 0.02 -6.34 -4.42
N GLU A 151 -1.26 -6.59 -4.22
CA GLU A 151 -1.83 -7.93 -4.15
C GLU A 151 -1.64 -8.71 -5.47
N GLN A 152 -1.98 -8.11 -6.61
CA GLN A 152 -1.79 -8.73 -7.93
C GLN A 152 -0.32 -9.04 -8.22
N LYS A 153 0.60 -8.14 -7.84
CA LYS A 153 2.03 -8.36 -8.04
C LYS A 153 2.54 -9.50 -7.14
N PHE A 154 2.03 -9.59 -5.91
CA PHE A 154 2.31 -10.67 -4.98
C PHE A 154 1.83 -12.02 -5.53
N ILE A 155 0.54 -12.11 -5.88
CA ILE A 155 -0.07 -13.30 -6.48
C ILE A 155 0.70 -13.77 -7.72
N ARG A 156 1.07 -12.83 -8.60
CA ARG A 156 1.78 -13.14 -9.85
C ARG A 156 3.19 -13.69 -9.63
N ILE A 157 3.96 -13.12 -8.70
CA ILE A 157 5.36 -13.54 -8.45
C ILE A 157 5.40 -14.90 -7.73
N PHE A 158 4.46 -15.13 -6.82
CA PHE A 158 4.39 -16.34 -6.01
C PHE A 158 3.45 -17.42 -6.57
N GLU A 159 2.88 -17.21 -7.76
CA GLU A 159 1.98 -18.14 -8.46
C GLU A 159 0.87 -18.70 -7.56
N ILE A 160 0.25 -17.79 -6.81
CA ILE A 160 -0.82 -18.10 -5.86
C ILE A 160 -2.14 -18.24 -6.62
N LYS A 161 -2.92 -19.29 -6.33
CA LYS A 161 -4.25 -19.56 -6.86
C LYS A 161 -5.30 -19.55 -5.76
#